data_AF-A0A3B9MQT9-F1
#
_entry.id   AF-A0A3B9MQT9-F1
#
_cell.length_a   1.000
_cell.length_b   1.000
_cell.length_c   1.000
_cell.angle_alpha   90.00
_cell.angle_beta   90.00
_cell.angle_gamma   90.00
#
_symmetry.space_group_name_H-M   'P 1'
#
loop_
_entity.id
_entity.type
_entity.pdbx_description
1 polymer ?
#
loop_
_entity_poly.entity_id
_entity_poly.type
_entity_poly.pdbx_seq_one_letter_code
_entity_poly.pdbx_strand_id
1 'polypeptide(L)'
;MTNTWTPRDTTTHQDHVIAHVIDATVRGYFVFDEALYILLDIGFVWTIFLDGEMSLLPHPVAVGELEVEAAAREQIKADIDILLSDNPSLDELAQLKPAPVHCRITAVSFFASGEERRLVLAGEGASLAIETSMTTAEIQIYEC
;
A
#
# COMPACT_ATOMS: atom_id res chain seq x y z
N MET A 1 26.07 -2.16 -3.46
CA MET A 1 25.88 -3.50 -4.06
C MET A 1 24.52 -3.46 -4.73
N THR A 2 24.41 -3.79 -6.01
CA THR A 2 23.10 -3.90 -6.68
C THR A 2 22.46 -5.21 -6.22
N ASN A 3 21.46 -5.13 -5.34
CA ASN A 3 20.67 -6.31 -4.99
C ASN A 3 20.05 -6.88 -6.27
N THR A 4 20.25 -8.17 -6.48
CA THR A 4 19.72 -8.86 -7.66
C THR A 4 18.32 -9.32 -7.33
N TRP A 5 17.33 -8.53 -7.73
CA TRP A 5 15.93 -8.88 -7.58
C TRP A 5 15.58 -10.09 -8.46
N THR A 6 15.08 -11.15 -7.84
CA THR A 6 14.57 -12.32 -8.55
C THR A 6 13.04 -12.35 -8.50
N PRO A 7 12.35 -12.60 -9.64
CA PRO A 7 10.91 -12.80 -9.63
C PRO A 7 10.51 -13.89 -8.65
N ARG A 8 9.39 -13.67 -7.95
CA ARG A 8 8.83 -14.59 -6.99
C ARG A 8 7.38 -14.85 -7.34
N ASP A 9 7.00 -16.11 -7.34
CA ASP A 9 5.60 -16.50 -7.50
C ASP A 9 4.79 -16.05 -6.28
N THR A 10 3.58 -15.58 -6.57
CA THR A 10 2.56 -15.25 -5.58
C THR A 10 1.84 -16.50 -5.10
N THR A 11 1.33 -16.47 -3.88
CA THR A 11 0.44 -17.51 -3.37
C THR A 11 -0.96 -17.34 -3.97
N THR A 12 -1.78 -18.38 -3.90
CA THR A 12 -3.19 -18.31 -4.33
C THR A 12 -3.97 -17.20 -3.61
N HIS A 13 -3.63 -16.93 -2.34
CA HIS A 13 -4.25 -15.83 -1.61
C HIS A 13 -3.80 -14.46 -2.16
N GLN A 14 -2.50 -14.28 -2.39
CA GLN A 14 -1.97 -13.06 -2.98
C GLN A 14 -2.52 -12.83 -4.39
N ASP A 15 -2.64 -13.87 -5.22
CA ASP A 15 -3.27 -13.79 -6.54
C ASP A 15 -4.71 -13.29 -6.46
N HIS A 16 -5.46 -13.78 -5.45
CA HIS A 16 -6.83 -13.34 -5.21
C HIS A 16 -6.90 -11.87 -4.80
N VAL A 17 -6.02 -11.43 -3.90
CA VAL A 17 -5.92 -10.01 -3.50
C VAL A 17 -5.53 -9.15 -4.70
N ILE A 18 -4.50 -9.54 -5.46
CA ILE A 18 -4.01 -8.82 -6.63
C ILE A 18 -5.13 -8.65 -7.65
N ALA A 19 -5.92 -9.69 -7.93
CA ALA A 19 -7.04 -9.61 -8.86
C ALA A 19 -8.09 -8.57 -8.46
N HIS A 20 -8.25 -8.25 -7.17
CA HIS A 20 -9.17 -7.20 -6.71
C HIS A 20 -8.59 -5.78 -6.80
N VAL A 21 -7.26 -5.63 -6.75
CA VAL A 21 -6.63 -4.31 -6.81
C VAL A 21 -6.28 -3.88 -8.24
N ILE A 22 -6.28 -4.81 -9.21
CA ILE A 22 -6.22 -4.43 -10.63
C ILE A 22 -7.39 -3.50 -10.95
N ASP A 23 -7.11 -2.49 -11.78
CA ASP A 23 -7.97 -1.37 -12.17
C ASP A 23 -8.28 -0.33 -11.07
N ALA A 24 -7.90 -0.59 -9.81
CA ALA A 24 -8.02 0.37 -8.73
C ALA A 24 -6.88 1.41 -8.77
N THR A 25 -7.16 2.60 -8.27
CA THR A 25 -6.20 3.72 -8.20
C THR A 25 -5.68 3.88 -6.79
N VAL A 26 -4.35 3.95 -6.63
CA VAL A 26 -3.71 4.27 -5.36
C VAL A 26 -3.97 5.73 -5.01
N ARG A 27 -4.59 6.00 -3.85
CA ARG A 27 -4.94 7.35 -3.38
C ARG A 27 -3.96 7.89 -2.35
N GLY A 28 -3.50 7.02 -1.46
CA GLY A 28 -2.55 7.38 -0.42
C GLY A 28 -2.14 6.16 0.40
N TYR A 29 -1.29 6.38 1.38
CA TYR A 29 -0.78 5.31 2.21
C TYR A 29 -0.34 5.81 3.58
N PHE A 30 -0.18 4.88 4.52
CA PHE A 30 0.53 5.09 5.78
C PHE A 30 1.26 3.81 6.17
N VAL A 31 2.25 3.93 7.04
CA VAL A 31 3.01 2.79 7.57
C VAL A 31 2.76 2.73 9.06
N PHE A 32 2.38 1.55 9.55
CA PHE A 32 2.12 1.30 10.96
C PHE A 32 2.45 -0.15 11.28
N ASP A 33 3.10 -0.38 12.44
CA ASP A 33 3.41 -1.74 12.95
C ASP A 33 3.96 -2.68 11.87
N GLU A 34 5.04 -2.27 11.22
CA GLU A 34 5.73 -3.09 10.20
C GLU A 34 4.89 -3.47 8.96
N ALA A 35 3.78 -2.76 8.73
CA ALA A 35 2.95 -2.94 7.55
C ALA A 35 2.68 -1.62 6.83
N LEU A 36 2.58 -1.71 5.51
CA LEU A 36 2.15 -0.62 4.64
C LEU A 36 0.66 -0.78 4.36
N TYR A 37 -0.09 0.29 4.61
CA TYR A 37 -1.53 0.36 4.36
C TYR A 37 -1.76 1.32 3.20
N ILE A 38 -2.24 0.81 2.08
CA ILE A 38 -2.50 1.57 0.86
C ILE A 38 -4.00 1.76 0.70
N LEU A 39 -4.45 3.01 0.64
CA LEU A 39 -5.82 3.35 0.34
C LEU A 39 -6.07 3.34 -1.17
N LEU A 40 -7.07 2.58 -1.60
CA LEU A 40 -7.54 2.52 -2.98
C LEU A 40 -8.83 3.31 -3.17
N ASP A 41 -9.03 3.86 -4.36
CA ASP A 41 -10.25 4.60 -4.75
C ASP A 41 -11.55 3.78 -4.63
N ILE A 42 -11.45 2.46 -4.69
CA ILE A 42 -12.57 1.53 -4.48
C ILE A 42 -13.02 1.40 -3.01
N GLY A 43 -12.42 2.14 -2.07
CA GLY A 43 -12.79 2.11 -0.65
C GLY A 43 -12.20 0.94 0.13
N PHE A 44 -11.13 0.32 -0.39
CA PHE A 44 -10.40 -0.75 0.28
C PHE A 44 -9.02 -0.28 0.70
N VAL A 45 -8.52 -0.88 1.77
CA VAL A 45 -7.14 -0.75 2.22
C VAL A 45 -6.42 -2.05 1.89
N TRP A 46 -5.41 -1.94 1.03
CA TRP A 46 -4.48 -3.02 0.70
C TRP A 46 -3.30 -2.95 1.66
N THR A 47 -3.18 -3.95 2.51
CA THR A 47 -2.08 -4.05 3.48
C THR A 47 -0.99 -4.96 2.93
N ILE A 48 0.27 -4.53 3.03
CA ILE A 48 1.46 -5.29 2.63
C ILE A 48 2.39 -5.39 3.84
N PHE A 49 2.73 -6.61 4.23
CA PHE A 49 3.63 -6.90 5.36
C PHE A 49 5.10 -6.97 4.91
N LEU A 50 6.04 -6.95 5.87
CA LEU A 50 7.48 -6.99 5.58
C LEU A 50 7.93 -8.19 4.73
N ASP A 51 7.27 -9.34 4.89
CA ASP A 51 7.57 -10.56 4.15
C ASP A 51 6.93 -10.62 2.75
N GLY A 52 6.12 -9.59 2.42
CA GLY A 52 5.39 -9.44 1.17
C GLY A 52 4.03 -10.15 1.16
N GLU A 53 3.62 -10.78 2.25
CA GLU A 53 2.23 -11.18 2.43
C GLU A 53 1.32 -9.95 2.35
N MET A 54 0.07 -10.17 1.98
CA MET A 54 -0.86 -9.08 1.77
C MET A 54 -2.29 -9.44 2.16
N SER A 55 -3.05 -8.44 2.56
CA SER A 55 -4.48 -8.56 2.84
C SER A 55 -5.23 -7.38 2.26
N LEU A 56 -6.54 -7.54 2.05
CA LEU A 56 -7.40 -6.50 1.51
C LEU A 56 -8.68 -6.44 2.32
N LEU A 57 -8.95 -5.28 2.92
CA LEU A 57 -10.12 -5.07 3.77
C LEU A 57 -10.80 -3.75 3.42
N PRO A 58 -12.14 -3.65 3.55
CA PRO A 58 -12.82 -2.36 3.47
C PRO A 58 -12.23 -1.37 4.47
N HIS A 59 -12.08 -0.09 4.09
CA HIS A 59 -11.39 0.89 4.93
C HIS A 59 -11.94 1.03 6.37
N PRO A 60 -13.25 0.90 6.67
CA PRO A 60 -13.72 0.98 8.06
C PRO A 60 -13.30 -0.23 8.91
N VAL A 61 -13.14 -1.40 8.29
CA VAL A 61 -12.71 -2.64 8.97
C VAL A 61 -11.21 -2.55 9.24
N ALA A 62 -10.41 -2.23 8.22
CA ALA A 62 -8.96 -2.08 8.35
C ALA A 62 -8.60 -1.08 9.47
N VAL A 63 -9.22 0.11 9.48
CA VAL A 63 -9.00 1.12 10.52
C VAL A 63 -9.58 0.71 11.89
N GLY A 64 -10.62 -0.13 11.89
CA GLY A 64 -11.21 -0.72 13.09
C GLY A 64 -10.29 -1.72 13.79
N GLU A 65 -9.43 -2.41 13.04
CA GLU A 65 -8.52 -3.43 13.57
C GLU A 65 -7.17 -2.87 14.02
N LEU A 66 -6.82 -1.63 13.62
CA LEU A 66 -5.59 -0.99 14.08
C LEU A 66 -5.53 -0.87 15.60
N GLU A 67 -4.42 -1.29 16.20
CA GLU A 67 -4.12 -1.11 17.62
C GLU A 67 -3.53 0.28 17.89
N VAL A 68 -4.32 1.32 17.60
CA VAL A 68 -3.97 2.73 17.83
C VAL A 68 -4.94 3.39 18.80
N GLU A 69 -4.47 4.47 19.43
CA GLU A 69 -5.31 5.32 20.27
C GLU A 69 -6.50 5.90 19.49
N ALA A 70 -7.60 6.17 20.19
CA ALA A 70 -8.83 6.66 19.58
C ALA A 70 -8.64 7.94 18.76
N ALA A 71 -7.82 8.87 19.24
CA ALA A 71 -7.54 10.13 18.52
C ALA A 71 -6.81 9.88 17.18
N ALA A 72 -5.81 9.01 17.18
CA ALA A 72 -5.08 8.65 15.96
C ALA A 72 -6.00 7.92 14.96
N ARG A 73 -6.86 7.03 15.46
CA ARG A 73 -7.86 6.34 14.62
C ARG A 73 -8.82 7.30 13.94
N GLU A 74 -9.38 8.26 14.67
CA GLU A 74 -10.26 9.26 14.10
C GLU A 74 -9.54 10.14 13.07
N GLN A 75 -8.26 10.47 13.32
CA GLN A 75 -7.46 11.20 12.34
C GLN A 75 -7.22 10.37 11.06
N ILE A 76 -6.93 9.08 11.16
CA ILE A 76 -6.79 8.18 10.01
C ILE A 76 -8.09 8.15 9.19
N LYS A 77 -9.24 8.07 9.85
CA LYS A 77 -10.54 8.12 9.16
C LYS A 77 -10.74 9.45 8.43
N ALA A 78 -10.45 10.57 9.09
CA ALA A 78 -10.57 11.90 8.49
C ALA A 78 -9.68 12.04 7.25
N ASP A 79 -8.43 11.59 7.32
CA ASP A 79 -7.50 11.58 6.19
C ASP A 79 -7.99 10.70 5.03
N ILE A 80 -8.58 9.54 5.32
CA ILE A 80 -9.20 8.66 4.31
C ILE A 80 -10.37 9.38 3.63
N ASP A 81 -11.25 10.03 4.40
CA ASP A 81 -12.39 10.78 3.87
C ASP A 81 -11.92 11.92 2.95
N ILE A 82 -10.84 12.62 3.33
CA ILE A 82 -10.20 13.63 2.47
C ILE A 82 -9.74 12.98 1.15
N LEU A 83 -8.96 11.90 1.22
CA LEU A 83 -8.39 11.25 0.03
C LEU A 83 -9.42 10.61 -0.91
N LEU A 84 -10.57 10.19 -0.39
CA LEU A 84 -11.68 9.64 -1.18
C LEU A 84 -12.64 10.72 -1.71
N SER A 85 -12.50 11.98 -1.28
CA SER A 85 -13.29 13.08 -1.82
C SER A 85 -12.92 13.40 -3.27
N ASP A 86 -13.85 14.06 -3.97
CA ASP A 86 -13.67 14.48 -5.38
C ASP A 86 -12.55 15.51 -5.56
N ASN A 87 -12.24 16.28 -4.52
CA ASN A 87 -11.22 17.33 -4.55
C ASN A 87 -10.42 17.37 -3.23
N PRO A 88 -9.45 16.45 -3.06
CA PRO A 88 -8.75 16.27 -1.81
C PRO A 88 -7.80 17.44 -1.50
N SER A 89 -7.93 18.03 -0.31
CA SER A 89 -6.99 19.02 0.23
C SER A 89 -5.80 18.31 0.88
N LEU A 90 -4.76 17.99 0.09
CA LEU A 90 -3.66 17.14 0.55
C LEU A 90 -2.81 17.76 1.68
N ASP A 91 -2.84 19.08 1.83
CA ASP A 91 -2.14 19.80 2.90
C ASP A 91 -2.77 19.57 4.28
N GLU A 92 -3.98 19.02 4.33
CA GLU A 92 -4.72 18.73 5.57
C GLU A 92 -4.48 17.32 6.13
N LEU A 93 -3.71 16.48 5.41
CA LEU A 93 -3.40 15.12 5.84
C LEU A 93 -2.42 15.11 7.01
N ALA A 94 -2.76 14.36 8.07
CA ALA A 94 -1.96 14.33 9.30
C ALA A 94 -1.24 12.99 9.52
N GLN A 95 -1.86 11.89 9.13
CA GLN A 95 -1.38 10.51 9.30
C GLN A 95 -1.05 9.85 7.96
N LEU A 96 -1.89 10.07 6.95
CA LEU A 96 -1.68 9.51 5.61
C LEU A 96 -0.81 10.43 4.77
N LYS A 97 -0.11 9.81 3.83
CA LYS A 97 0.60 10.48 2.74
C LYS A 97 -0.19 10.27 1.45
N PRO A 98 -0.25 11.28 0.57
CA PRO A 98 -0.81 11.07 -0.75
C PRO A 98 0.02 10.05 -1.54
N ALA A 99 -0.60 9.41 -2.54
CA ALA A 99 0.13 8.56 -3.47
C ALA A 99 1.28 9.36 -4.11
N PRO A 100 2.50 8.79 -4.20
CA PRO A 100 3.64 9.51 -4.79
C PRO A 100 3.40 9.89 -6.26
N VAL A 101 2.61 9.07 -6.96
CA VAL A 101 2.20 9.29 -8.35
C VAL A 101 0.80 8.74 -8.56
N HIS A 102 0.09 9.25 -9.56
CA HIS A 102 -1.18 8.69 -9.99
C HIS A 102 -0.95 7.30 -10.62
N CYS A 103 -1.30 6.25 -9.88
CA CYS A 103 -1.11 4.86 -10.30
C CYS A 103 -2.44 4.12 -10.29
N ARG A 104 -3.05 4.00 -11.47
CA ARG A 104 -4.17 3.08 -11.71
C ARG A 104 -3.61 1.72 -12.09
N ILE A 105 -3.72 0.75 -11.21
CA ILE A 105 -2.94 -0.50 -11.26
C ILE A 105 -3.40 -1.36 -12.45
N THR A 106 -2.45 -1.73 -13.30
CA THR A 106 -2.67 -2.61 -14.46
C THR A 106 -1.99 -3.97 -14.30
N ALA A 107 -0.91 -4.02 -13.52
CA ALA A 107 -0.24 -5.26 -13.15
C ALA A 107 0.50 -5.11 -11.82
N VAL A 108 0.70 -6.24 -11.14
CA VAL A 108 1.52 -6.33 -9.93
C VAL A 108 2.59 -7.39 -10.17
N SER A 109 3.85 -7.04 -9.97
CA SER A 109 4.98 -7.97 -10.05
C SER A 109 5.65 -8.10 -8.69
N PHE A 110 6.01 -9.32 -8.30
CA PHE A 110 6.62 -9.60 -7.01
C PHE A 110 8.04 -10.14 -7.17
N PHE A 111 8.97 -9.59 -6.38
CA PHE A 111 10.38 -9.95 -6.39
C PHE A 111 10.90 -10.10 -4.97
N ALA A 112 11.99 -10.85 -4.84
CA ALA A 112 12.72 -11.01 -3.60
C ALA A 112 14.22 -10.88 -3.82
N SER A 113 14.93 -10.44 -2.77
CA SER A 113 16.39 -10.43 -2.69
C SER A 113 16.79 -10.74 -1.24
N GLY A 114 17.00 -12.02 -0.93
CA GLY A 114 17.23 -12.47 0.45
C GLY A 114 16.04 -12.14 1.36
N GLU A 115 16.28 -11.32 2.38
CA GLU A 115 15.28 -10.88 3.37
C GLU A 115 14.49 -9.64 2.92
N GLU A 116 14.73 -9.17 1.70
CA GLU A 116 14.00 -8.04 1.11
C GLU A 116 12.91 -8.54 0.17
N ARG A 117 11.85 -7.75 0.05
CA ARG A 117 10.79 -7.93 -0.93
C ARG A 117 10.60 -6.66 -1.73
N ARG A 118 10.16 -6.84 -2.97
CA ARG A 118 9.76 -5.74 -3.83
C ARG A 118 8.47 -6.09 -4.55
N LEU A 119 7.47 -5.23 -4.41
CA LEU A 119 6.29 -5.22 -5.26
C LEU A 119 6.40 -4.06 -6.23
N VAL A 120 6.15 -4.30 -7.51
CA VAL A 120 6.06 -3.27 -8.55
C VAL A 120 4.63 -3.23 -9.05
N LEU A 121 3.95 -2.12 -8.79
CA LEU A 121 2.60 -1.82 -9.23
C LEU A 121 2.73 -1.01 -10.52
N ALA A 122 2.54 -1.68 -11.66
CA ALA A 122 2.54 -1.02 -12.95
C ALA A 122 1.22 -0.28 -13.15
N GLY A 123 1.26 1.04 -13.28
CA GLY A 123 0.05 1.84 -13.47
C GLY A 123 -0.14 2.36 -14.89
N GLU A 124 -1.37 2.78 -15.21
CA GLU A 124 -1.69 3.54 -16.42
C GLU A 124 -1.00 4.93 -16.34
N GLY A 125 0.23 5.01 -16.84
CA GLY A 125 1.04 6.23 -16.91
C GLY A 125 2.31 6.20 -16.06
N ALA A 126 2.18 5.84 -14.78
CA ALA A 126 3.30 5.78 -13.85
C ALA A 126 3.22 4.53 -12.96
N SER A 127 4.37 4.04 -12.50
CA SER A 127 4.47 2.84 -11.68
C SER A 127 4.95 3.18 -10.27
N LEU A 128 4.57 2.36 -9.31
CA LEU A 128 5.02 2.44 -7.92
C LEU A 128 5.84 1.20 -7.58
N ALA A 129 6.99 1.40 -6.97
CA ALA A 129 7.73 0.34 -6.31
C ALA A 129 7.52 0.43 -4.80
N ILE A 130 7.30 -0.74 -4.19
CA ILE A 130 7.26 -0.92 -2.74
C ILE A 130 8.38 -1.88 -2.39
N GLU A 131 9.27 -1.47 -1.52
CA GLU A 131 10.36 -2.30 -1.02
C GLU A 131 10.23 -2.45 0.48
N THR A 132 10.36 -3.69 0.96
CA THR A 132 10.31 -4.03 2.38
C THR A 132 11.53 -4.82 2.78
N SER A 133 11.93 -4.71 4.04
CA SER A 133 13.08 -5.43 4.62
C SER A 133 12.68 -6.07 5.95
N MET A 134 12.71 -7.40 6.02
CA MET A 134 12.48 -8.11 7.29
C MET A 134 13.63 -7.94 8.29
N THR A 135 14.81 -7.50 7.82
CA THR A 135 15.99 -7.27 8.68
C THR A 135 15.94 -5.91 9.37
N THR A 136 15.52 -4.87 8.65
CA THR A 136 15.51 -3.49 9.15
C THR A 136 14.11 -2.99 9.55
N ALA A 137 13.07 -3.77 9.25
CA ALA A 137 11.67 -3.38 9.39
C ALA A 137 11.31 -2.11 8.59
N GLU A 138 12.12 -1.78 7.58
CA GLU A 138 11.90 -0.61 6.74
C GLU A 138 10.94 -0.93 5.60
N ILE A 139 10.08 0.04 5.30
CA ILE A 139 9.20 0.02 4.13
C ILE A 139 9.39 1.33 3.36
N GLN A 140 9.64 1.20 2.07
CA GLN A 140 9.78 2.32 1.14
C GLN A 140 8.75 2.21 0.02
N ILE A 141 8.21 3.35 -0.39
CA ILE A 141 7.32 3.47 -1.53
C ILE A 141 7.73 4.69 -2.35
N TYR A 142 7.89 4.50 -3.66
CA TYR A 142 8.36 5.53 -4.57
C TYR A 142 7.94 5.26 -6.02
N GLU A 143 7.95 6.30 -6.85
CA GLU A 143 7.74 6.20 -8.30
C GLU A 143 8.96 5.53 -8.97
N CYS A 144 8.72 4.61 -9.91
CA CYS A 144 9.77 3.86 -10.63
C CYS A 144 9.56 3.82 -12.14
#